data_AF-A0A923YGH1-F1
#
_entry.id   AF-A0A923YGH1-F1
#
_cell.length_a   1.000
_cell.length_b   1.000
_cell.length_c   1.000
_cell.angle_alpha   90.00
_cell.angle_beta   90.00
_cell.angle_gamma   90.00
#
_symmetry.space_group_name_H-M   'P 1'
#
loop_
_entity.id
_entity.type
_entity.pdbx_description
1 polymer ?
#
loop_
_entity_poly.entity_id
_entity_poly.type
_entity_poly.pdbx_seq_one_letter_code
_entity_poly.pdbx_strand_id
1 'polypeptide(L)'
;MDIYENKSAWKIILVVSAMIIALGSLWYTNRLVKVLAEGEKRQIGLYAKGLQAITDSETGGNITFLFQEIIEANHTIPVILTDDQGDPISYKNIDINSRLTEQQKDVFLKKQILEMEEIHPRIEISYLGVVTNYIYYKNSWVLSQLYYYPFLQLSVIGIFMLIAYLAFSSSRRAEQNRVWVGLAKETAHQLGTPLSSLMAWTEIIKSDPRLQGDPMGAELTKDVDRLETITARFSNIGSKPAMKEERIATVIEGLIDYLRRRISAKVKIDIITDDLLLKAKINTSLFG
;
A
#
# COMPACT_ATOMS: atom_id res chain seq x y z
N MET A 1 -1.99 35.48 -14.66
CA MET A 1 -2.53 34.91 -13.41
C MET A 1 -1.57 33.83 -12.97
N ASP A 2 -0.85 34.10 -11.89
CA ASP A 2 0.30 33.31 -11.43
C ASP A 2 -0.09 31.88 -11.05
N ILE A 3 0.42 30.92 -11.81
CA ILE A 3 0.26 29.48 -11.55
C ILE A 3 1.08 29.06 -10.30
N TYR A 4 1.94 29.95 -9.78
CA TYR A 4 2.88 29.67 -8.69
C TYR A 4 2.40 30.03 -7.28
N GLU A 5 1.43 30.93 -7.12
CA GLU A 5 0.94 31.33 -5.79
C GLU A 5 -0.03 30.32 -5.16
N ASN A 6 -0.59 29.40 -5.96
CA ASN A 6 -1.64 28.49 -5.47
C ASN A 6 -1.22 27.00 -5.48
N LYS A 7 -0.06 26.69 -4.91
CA LYS A 7 0.44 25.30 -4.74
C LYS A 7 -0.52 24.40 -3.95
N SER A 8 -1.46 24.97 -3.19
CA SER A 8 -2.49 24.22 -2.45
C SER A 8 -3.70 23.90 -3.32
N ALA A 9 -4.20 24.83 -4.14
CA ALA A 9 -5.43 24.62 -4.90
C ALA A 9 -5.34 23.49 -5.93
N TRP A 10 -4.23 23.35 -6.64
CA TRP A 10 -4.07 22.23 -7.60
C TRP A 10 -4.12 20.86 -6.91
N LYS A 11 -3.61 20.76 -5.68
CA LYS A 11 -3.70 19.52 -4.88
C LYS A 11 -5.14 19.25 -4.48
N ILE A 12 -5.87 20.29 -4.07
CA ILE A 12 -7.30 20.18 -3.72
C ILE A 12 -8.11 19.77 -4.96
N ILE A 13 -7.87 20.39 -6.11
CA ILE A 13 -8.55 20.05 -7.37
C ILE A 13 -8.32 18.58 -7.74
N LEU A 14 -7.09 18.08 -7.62
CA LEU A 14 -6.76 16.68 -7.88
C LEU A 14 -7.47 15.71 -6.93
N VAL A 15 -7.55 16.04 -5.64
CA VAL A 15 -8.24 15.21 -4.64
C VAL A 15 -9.75 15.22 -4.89
N VAL A 16 -10.33 16.39 -5.16
CA VAL A 16 -11.76 16.53 -5.45
C VAL A 16 -12.13 15.80 -6.74
N SER A 17 -11.32 15.90 -7.81
CA SER A 17 -11.59 15.19 -9.05
C SER A 17 -11.51 13.67 -8.88
N ALA A 18 -10.49 13.17 -8.16
CA ALA A 18 -10.38 11.75 -7.82
C ALA A 18 -11.60 11.26 -7.01
N MET A 19 -12.07 12.07 -6.07
CA MET A 19 -13.24 11.75 -5.26
C MET A 19 -14.53 11.70 -6.10
N ILE A 20 -14.72 12.65 -7.01
CA ILE A 20 -15.86 12.67 -7.94
C ILE A 20 -15.83 11.43 -8.84
N ILE A 21 -14.67 11.06 -9.39
CA ILE A 21 -14.52 9.88 -10.23
C ILE A 21 -14.84 8.60 -9.44
N ALA A 22 -14.32 8.47 -8.22
CA ALA A 22 -14.57 7.31 -7.37
C ALA A 22 -16.06 7.18 -7.02
N LEU A 23 -16.69 8.25 -6.55
CA LEU A 23 -18.11 8.25 -6.19
C LEU A 23 -19.02 8.03 -7.41
N GLY A 24 -18.72 8.70 -8.54
CA GLY A 24 -19.47 8.54 -9.78
C GLY A 24 -19.38 7.11 -10.33
N SER A 25 -18.19 6.51 -10.29
CA SER A 25 -18.00 5.12 -10.72
C SER A 25 -18.73 4.14 -9.80
N LEU A 26 -18.68 4.31 -8.48
CA LEU A 26 -19.42 3.46 -7.55
C LEU A 26 -20.94 3.56 -7.76
N TRP A 27 -21.44 4.79 -7.93
CA TRP A 27 -22.86 5.03 -8.22
C TRP A 27 -23.29 4.33 -9.51
N TYR A 28 -22.49 4.48 -10.58
CA TYR A 28 -22.77 3.87 -11.88
C TYR A 28 -22.77 2.34 -11.81
N THR A 29 -21.75 1.73 -11.18
CA THR A 29 -21.66 0.27 -11.03
C THR A 29 -22.82 -0.26 -10.20
N ASN A 30 -23.15 0.37 -9.07
CA ASN A 30 -24.29 -0.04 -8.24
C ASN A 30 -25.62 0.06 -8.99
N ARG A 31 -25.79 1.08 -9.84
CA ARG A 31 -26.95 1.19 -10.73
C ARG A 31 -26.99 0.04 -11.74
N LEU A 32 -25.86 -0.27 -12.38
CA LEU A 32 -25.75 -1.34 -13.36
C LEU A 32 -26.10 -2.71 -12.77
N VAL A 33 -25.60 -3.01 -11.57
CA VAL A 33 -25.93 -4.24 -10.82
C VAL A 33 -27.43 -4.35 -10.60
N LYS A 34 -28.09 -3.28 -10.15
CA LYS A 34 -29.54 -3.27 -9.93
C LYS A 34 -30.33 -3.51 -11.21
N VAL A 35 -29.96 -2.83 -12.29
CA VAL A 35 -30.61 -2.99 -13.60
C VAL A 35 -30.48 -4.42 -14.11
N LEU A 36 -29.30 -5.02 -13.98
CA LEU A 36 -29.07 -6.41 -14.37
C LEU A 36 -29.83 -7.40 -13.48
N ALA A 37 -29.85 -7.19 -12.16
CA ALA A 37 -30.61 -8.02 -11.23
C ALA A 37 -32.11 -8.01 -11.53
N GLU A 38 -32.68 -6.83 -11.80
CA GLU A 38 -34.07 -6.72 -12.24
C GLU A 38 -34.32 -7.40 -13.59
N GLY A 39 -33.35 -7.31 -14.51
CA GLY A 39 -33.40 -7.98 -15.80
C GLY A 39 -33.47 -9.51 -15.65
N GLU A 40 -32.57 -10.09 -14.87
CA GLU A 40 -32.55 -11.54 -14.57
C GLU A 40 -33.86 -11.98 -13.90
N LYS A 41 -34.36 -11.22 -12.92
CA LYS A 41 -35.63 -11.52 -12.26
C LYS A 41 -36.82 -11.51 -13.24
N ARG A 42 -36.89 -10.53 -14.15
CA ARG A 42 -37.94 -10.46 -15.18
C ARG A 42 -37.84 -11.62 -16.15
N GLN A 43 -36.64 -11.99 -16.56
CA GLN A 43 -36.39 -13.10 -17.48
C GLN A 43 -36.89 -14.43 -16.90
N ILE A 44 -36.55 -14.75 -15.65
CA ILE A 44 -37.02 -15.96 -14.97
C ILE A 44 -38.53 -15.93 -14.77
N GLY A 45 -39.09 -14.78 -14.41
CA GLY A 45 -40.54 -14.61 -14.29
C GLY A 45 -41.28 -14.86 -15.61
N LEU A 46 -40.70 -14.48 -16.76
CA LEU A 46 -41.27 -14.80 -18.07
C LEU A 46 -41.19 -16.29 -18.38
N TYR A 47 -40.09 -16.96 -18.03
CA TYR A 47 -39.98 -18.42 -18.17
C TYR A 47 -41.02 -19.15 -17.34
N ALA A 48 -41.22 -18.76 -16.09
CA ALA A 48 -42.23 -19.33 -15.22
C ALA A 48 -43.65 -19.12 -15.77
N LYS A 49 -43.97 -17.91 -16.25
CA LYS A 49 -45.27 -17.63 -16.89
C LYS A 49 -45.50 -18.43 -18.18
N GLY A 50 -44.46 -18.59 -18.99
CA GLY A 50 -44.51 -19.42 -20.20
C GLY A 50 -44.81 -20.88 -19.86
N LEU A 51 -44.12 -21.43 -18.84
CA LEU A 51 -44.38 -22.78 -18.34
C LEU A 51 -45.82 -22.92 -17.81
N GLN A 52 -46.27 -21.98 -16.99
CA GLN A 52 -47.63 -21.98 -16.45
C GLN A 52 -48.70 -21.96 -17.56
N ALA A 53 -48.56 -21.06 -18.55
CA ALA A 53 -49.53 -20.94 -19.65
C ALA A 53 -49.64 -22.22 -20.50
N ILE A 54 -48.54 -22.97 -20.61
CA ILE A 54 -48.50 -24.22 -21.37
C ILE A 54 -49.02 -25.38 -20.53
N THR A 55 -48.70 -25.42 -19.23
CA THR A 55 -49.26 -26.40 -18.30
C THR A 55 -50.79 -26.28 -18.22
N ASP A 56 -51.35 -25.06 -18.22
CA ASP A 56 -52.80 -24.82 -18.23
C ASP A 56 -53.49 -25.20 -19.55
N SER A 57 -52.77 -25.32 -20.66
CA SER A 57 -53.33 -25.78 -21.93
C SER A 57 -53.52 -27.30 -21.91
N GLU A 58 -54.76 -27.78 -22.10
CA GLU A 58 -55.20 -29.20 -21.96
C GLU A 58 -54.41 -30.27 -22.78
N THR A 59 -53.43 -29.86 -23.58
CA THR A 59 -52.42 -30.74 -24.14
C THR A 59 -51.50 -31.24 -23.03
N GLY A 60 -51.77 -32.44 -22.49
CA GLY A 60 -50.94 -33.16 -21.50
C GLY A 60 -49.53 -33.52 -21.99
N GLY A 61 -48.78 -32.53 -22.48
CA GLY A 61 -47.39 -32.62 -22.91
C GLY A 61 -46.46 -32.72 -21.70
N ASN A 62 -45.39 -33.48 -21.86
CA ASN A 62 -44.38 -33.72 -20.83
C ASN A 62 -43.72 -32.38 -20.42
N ILE A 63 -44.12 -31.86 -19.25
CA ILE A 63 -43.63 -30.59 -18.66
C ILE A 63 -42.10 -30.56 -18.64
N THR A 64 -41.42 -31.69 -18.45
CA THR A 64 -39.96 -31.81 -18.44
C THR A 64 -39.33 -31.49 -19.80
N PHE A 65 -39.94 -31.95 -20.91
CA PHE A 65 -39.47 -31.66 -22.27
C PHE A 65 -39.67 -30.18 -22.63
N LEU A 66 -40.79 -29.59 -22.19
CA LEU A 66 -41.13 -28.20 -22.49
C LEU A 66 -40.38 -27.21 -21.58
N PHE A 67 -40.09 -27.60 -20.34
CA PHE A 67 -39.13 -26.93 -19.47
C PHE A 67 -37.76 -26.87 -20.12
N GLN A 68 -37.31 -27.99 -20.70
CA GLN A 68 -36.05 -28.03 -21.43
C GLN A 68 -36.04 -27.04 -22.61
N GLU A 69 -37.10 -26.99 -23.42
CA GLU A 69 -37.20 -26.06 -24.56
C GLU A 69 -37.23 -24.57 -24.14
N ILE A 70 -37.99 -24.22 -23.09
CA ILE A 70 -38.13 -22.82 -22.62
C ILE A 70 -36.89 -22.33 -21.89
N ILE A 71 -36.22 -23.20 -21.14
CA ILE A 71 -35.02 -22.86 -20.37
C ILE A 71 -33.73 -23.13 -21.16
N GLU A 72 -33.80 -23.69 -22.36
CA GLU A 72 -32.66 -23.73 -23.27
C GLU A 72 -32.17 -22.34 -23.67
N ALA A 73 -33.06 -21.34 -23.75
CA ALA A 73 -32.71 -19.94 -23.96
C ALA A 73 -32.00 -19.29 -22.74
N ASN A 74 -32.00 -19.94 -21.57
CA ASN A 74 -31.30 -19.47 -20.38
C ASN A 74 -29.86 -20.00 -20.35
N HIS A 75 -28.91 -19.11 -20.68
CA HIS A 75 -27.49 -19.45 -20.71
C HIS A 75 -26.70 -19.02 -19.46
N THR A 76 -27.30 -18.26 -18.55
CA THR A 76 -26.54 -17.56 -17.49
C THR A 76 -27.08 -17.76 -16.09
N ILE A 77 -28.39 -17.94 -15.94
CA ILE A 77 -29.05 -18.00 -14.63
C ILE A 77 -29.14 -19.46 -14.18
N PRO A 78 -28.57 -19.84 -13.03
CA PRO A 78 -28.75 -21.17 -12.45
C PRO A 78 -30.19 -21.36 -11.97
N VAL A 79 -30.83 -22.43 -12.44
CA VAL A 79 -32.23 -22.75 -12.11
C VAL A 79 -32.42 -24.24 -11.83
N ILE A 80 -33.33 -24.58 -10.92
CA ILE A 80 -33.76 -25.95 -10.59
C ILE A 80 -35.29 -25.99 -10.63
N LEU A 81 -35.84 -26.98 -11.36
CA LEU A 81 -37.24 -27.38 -11.29
C LEU A 81 -37.39 -28.51 -10.30
N THR A 82 -38.43 -28.42 -9.46
CA THR A 82 -38.81 -29.47 -8.51
C THR A 82 -40.26 -29.87 -8.71
N ASP A 83 -40.64 -31.03 -8.18
CA ASP A 83 -42.04 -31.42 -8.03
C ASP A 83 -42.70 -30.69 -6.84
N ASP A 84 -43.94 -31.06 -6.53
CA ASP A 84 -44.72 -30.52 -5.42
C ASP A 84 -44.14 -30.91 -4.03
N GLN A 85 -43.34 -31.96 -3.96
CA GLN A 85 -42.66 -32.44 -2.75
C GLN A 85 -41.27 -31.80 -2.57
N GLY A 86 -40.80 -31.03 -3.56
CA GLY A 86 -39.49 -30.36 -3.54
C GLY A 86 -38.33 -31.24 -4.01
N ASP A 87 -38.61 -32.39 -4.63
CA ASP A 87 -37.59 -33.24 -5.21
C ASP A 87 -37.14 -32.70 -6.59
N PRO A 88 -35.82 -32.65 -6.88
CA PRO A 88 -35.32 -32.10 -8.14
C PRO A 88 -35.75 -32.93 -9.37
N ILE A 89 -36.40 -32.28 -10.33
CA ILE A 89 -36.78 -32.89 -11.62
C ILE A 89 -35.74 -32.57 -12.71
N SER A 90 -35.34 -31.30 -12.80
CA SER A 90 -34.45 -30.80 -13.85
C SER A 90 -33.67 -29.58 -13.38
N TYR A 91 -32.52 -29.32 -13.98
CA TYR A 91 -31.68 -28.18 -13.63
C TYR A 91 -30.94 -27.64 -14.86
N LYS A 92 -30.56 -26.35 -14.80
CA LYS A 92 -29.78 -25.68 -15.85
C LYS A 92 -28.78 -24.71 -15.24
N ASN A 93 -27.60 -24.58 -15.87
CA ASN A 93 -26.50 -23.69 -15.45
C ASN A 93 -26.01 -23.95 -14.01
N ILE A 94 -26.05 -25.22 -13.58
CA ILE A 94 -25.48 -25.67 -12.31
C ILE A 94 -24.27 -26.53 -12.61
N ASP A 95 -23.13 -26.17 -12.02
CA ASP A 95 -21.90 -26.94 -12.12
C ASP A 95 -21.99 -28.17 -11.22
N ILE A 96 -22.26 -29.34 -11.83
CA ILE A 96 -22.28 -30.62 -11.15
C ILE A 96 -21.08 -31.43 -11.62
N ASN A 97 -20.27 -31.88 -10.66
CA ASN A 97 -19.13 -32.75 -10.95
C ASN A 97 -19.62 -34.07 -11.56
N SER A 98 -19.15 -34.37 -12.77
CA SER A 98 -19.53 -35.58 -13.54
C SER A 98 -19.15 -36.91 -12.88
N ARG A 99 -18.31 -36.88 -11.85
CA ARG A 99 -17.88 -38.07 -11.08
C ARG A 99 -18.84 -38.45 -9.95
N LEU A 100 -19.86 -37.63 -9.66
CA LEU A 100 -20.83 -37.91 -8.60
C LEU A 100 -21.79 -39.03 -9.01
N THR A 101 -22.11 -39.92 -8.07
CA THR A 101 -23.21 -40.89 -8.21
C THR A 101 -24.56 -40.18 -8.19
N GLU A 102 -25.62 -40.81 -8.71
CA GLU A 102 -26.96 -40.21 -8.74
C GLU A 102 -27.46 -39.80 -7.34
N GLN A 103 -27.20 -40.62 -6.31
CA GLN A 103 -27.54 -40.25 -4.93
C GLN A 103 -26.78 -39.01 -4.43
N GLN A 104 -25.50 -38.87 -4.80
CA GLN A 104 -24.70 -37.70 -4.42
C GLN A 104 -25.14 -36.44 -5.19
N LYS A 105 -25.59 -36.59 -6.43
CA LYS A 105 -26.16 -35.48 -7.22
C LYS A 105 -27.46 -34.98 -6.59
N ASP A 106 -28.36 -35.88 -6.19
CA ASP A 106 -29.62 -35.50 -5.52
C ASP A 106 -29.36 -34.72 -4.24
N VAL A 107 -28.44 -35.20 -3.39
CA VAL A 107 -28.01 -34.49 -2.17
C VAL A 107 -27.42 -33.11 -2.49
N PHE A 108 -26.61 -33.00 -3.54
CA PHE A 108 -26.04 -31.73 -3.97
C PHE A 108 -27.12 -30.74 -4.46
N LEU A 109 -28.07 -31.21 -5.28
CA LEU A 109 -29.17 -30.39 -5.80
C LEU A 109 -30.09 -29.92 -4.68
N LYS A 110 -30.42 -30.78 -3.71
CA LYS A 110 -31.20 -30.40 -2.52
C LYS A 110 -30.49 -29.32 -1.69
N LYS A 111 -29.17 -29.41 -1.55
CA LYS A 111 -28.39 -28.34 -0.92
C LYS A 111 -28.45 -27.03 -1.70
N GLN A 112 -28.33 -27.10 -3.03
CA GLN A 112 -28.43 -25.92 -3.90
C GLN A 112 -29.82 -25.28 -3.84
N ILE A 113 -30.90 -26.06 -3.73
CA ILE A 113 -32.27 -25.56 -3.55
C ILE A 113 -32.36 -24.70 -2.28
N LEU A 114 -31.83 -25.19 -1.15
CA LEU A 114 -31.80 -24.44 0.10
C LEU A 114 -31.01 -23.12 -0.04
N GLU A 115 -29.84 -23.16 -0.68
CA GLU A 115 -29.04 -21.95 -0.96
C GLU A 115 -29.80 -20.96 -1.87
N MET A 116 -30.53 -21.46 -2.88
CA MET A 116 -31.33 -20.63 -3.78
C MET A 116 -32.51 -19.98 -3.06
N GLU A 117 -33.18 -20.72 -2.17
CA GLU A 117 -34.33 -20.24 -1.39
C GLU A 117 -33.96 -19.14 -0.39
N GLU A 118 -32.74 -19.18 0.17
CA GLU A 118 -32.22 -18.09 1.02
C GLU A 118 -32.00 -16.78 0.25
N ILE A 119 -31.65 -16.88 -1.04
CA ILE A 119 -31.30 -15.72 -1.87
C ILE A 119 -32.55 -15.11 -2.53
N HIS A 120 -33.43 -15.94 -3.08
CA HIS A 120 -34.64 -15.52 -3.79
C HIS A 120 -35.85 -16.38 -3.42
N PRO A 121 -37.07 -15.79 -3.42
CA PRO A 121 -38.29 -16.57 -3.28
C PRO A 121 -38.46 -17.53 -4.47
N ARG A 122 -38.84 -18.76 -4.19
CA ARG A 122 -39.24 -19.75 -5.21
C ARG A 122 -40.42 -19.25 -6.03
N ILE A 123 -40.50 -19.68 -7.28
CA ILE A 123 -41.63 -19.38 -8.17
C ILE A 123 -42.51 -20.62 -8.29
N GLU A 124 -43.79 -20.47 -7.97
CA GLU A 124 -44.77 -21.56 -8.01
C GLU A 124 -45.37 -21.68 -9.40
N ILE A 125 -45.42 -22.91 -9.93
CA ILE A 125 -46.15 -23.24 -11.15
C ILE A 125 -47.42 -23.96 -10.73
N SER A 126 -48.57 -23.42 -11.11
CA SER A 126 -49.88 -24.00 -10.79
C SER A 126 -50.57 -24.49 -12.06
N TYR A 127 -51.26 -25.62 -11.94
CA TYR A 127 -52.18 -26.17 -12.94
C TYR A 127 -53.59 -26.22 -12.36
N LEU A 128 -54.57 -25.60 -13.04
CA LEU A 128 -55.97 -25.57 -12.56
C LEU A 128 -56.12 -25.09 -11.09
N GLY A 129 -55.22 -24.21 -10.64
CA GLY A 129 -55.21 -23.68 -9.27
C GLY A 129 -54.52 -24.54 -8.22
N VAL A 130 -53.93 -25.68 -8.60
CA VAL A 130 -53.10 -26.54 -7.73
C VAL A 130 -51.63 -26.35 -8.09
N VAL A 131 -50.79 -26.06 -7.10
CA VAL A 131 -49.33 -25.96 -7.31
C VAL A 131 -48.78 -27.36 -7.62
N THR A 132 -48.14 -27.51 -8.78
CA THR A 132 -47.56 -28.80 -9.22
C THR A 132 -46.04 -28.82 -9.18
N ASN A 133 -45.40 -27.65 -9.29
CA ASN A 133 -43.94 -27.55 -9.40
C ASN A 133 -43.42 -26.23 -8.84
N TYR A 134 -42.15 -26.22 -8.43
CA TYR A 134 -41.44 -25.00 -8.04
C TYR A 134 -40.18 -24.78 -8.87
N ILE A 135 -39.89 -23.51 -9.17
CA ILE A 135 -38.63 -23.05 -9.75
C ILE A 135 -37.82 -22.35 -8.67
N TYR A 136 -36.63 -22.88 -8.41
CA TYR A 136 -35.59 -22.25 -7.61
C TYR A 136 -34.53 -21.64 -8.51
N TYR A 137 -34.02 -20.47 -8.14
CA TYR A 137 -33.00 -19.77 -8.91
C TYR A 137 -32.06 -18.95 -8.03
N LYS A 138 -30.86 -18.69 -8.53
CA LYS A 138 -29.93 -17.70 -7.95
C LYS A 138 -29.42 -16.74 -9.00
N ASN A 139 -28.74 -15.68 -8.55
CA ASN A 139 -28.08 -14.71 -9.42
C ASN A 139 -27.13 -15.43 -10.39
N SER A 140 -27.03 -14.92 -11.62
CA SER A 140 -26.00 -15.41 -12.54
C SER A 140 -24.60 -15.21 -11.97
N TRP A 141 -23.63 -15.96 -12.52
CA TRP A 141 -22.23 -15.79 -12.17
C TRP A 141 -21.74 -14.35 -12.41
N VAL A 142 -22.14 -13.76 -13.54
CA VAL A 142 -21.77 -12.39 -13.93
C VAL A 142 -22.36 -11.37 -12.95
N LEU A 143 -23.66 -11.48 -12.61
CA LEU A 143 -24.30 -10.59 -11.65
C LEU A 143 -23.66 -10.69 -10.26
N SER A 144 -23.33 -11.92 -9.84
CA SER A 144 -22.64 -12.17 -8.57
C SER A 144 -21.26 -11.52 -8.53
N GLN A 145 -20.48 -11.59 -9.62
CA GLN A 145 -19.19 -10.89 -9.71
C GLN A 145 -19.33 -9.37 -9.69
N LEU A 146 -20.32 -8.84 -10.42
CA LEU A 146 -20.63 -7.41 -10.47
C LEU A 146 -21.02 -6.85 -9.10
N TYR A 147 -21.62 -7.67 -8.23
CA TYR A 147 -21.92 -7.30 -6.84
C TYR A 147 -20.64 -7.04 -6.02
N TYR A 148 -19.57 -7.81 -6.24
CA TYR A 148 -18.29 -7.65 -5.54
C TYR A 148 -17.34 -6.63 -6.20
N TYR A 149 -17.57 -6.29 -7.46
CA TYR A 149 -16.74 -5.37 -8.24
C TYR A 149 -16.47 -4.02 -7.54
N PRO A 150 -17.46 -3.35 -6.89
CA PRO A 150 -17.21 -2.11 -6.14
C PRO A 150 -16.13 -2.25 -5.05
N PHE A 151 -16.07 -3.37 -4.34
CA PHE A 151 -15.07 -3.62 -3.30
C PHE A 151 -13.69 -3.84 -3.87
N LEU A 152 -13.60 -4.58 -4.98
CA LEU A 152 -12.34 -4.76 -5.72
C LEU A 152 -11.81 -3.42 -6.23
N GLN A 153 -12.68 -2.59 -6.80
CA GLN A 153 -12.34 -1.25 -7.26
C GLN A 153 -11.82 -0.36 -6.12
N LEU A 154 -12.51 -0.33 -4.97
CA LEU A 154 -12.06 0.41 -3.79
C LEU A 154 -10.71 -0.10 -3.27
N SER A 155 -10.48 -1.41 -3.31
CA SER A 155 -9.21 -2.01 -2.90
C SER A 155 -8.06 -1.55 -3.79
N VAL A 156 -8.26 -1.55 -5.11
CA VAL A 156 -7.27 -1.05 -6.08
C VAL A 156 -6.99 0.42 -5.85
N ILE A 157 -8.02 1.26 -5.70
CA ILE A 157 -7.86 2.70 -5.41
C ILE A 157 -7.11 2.91 -4.08
N GLY A 158 -7.44 2.12 -3.05
CA GLY A 158 -6.76 2.15 -1.75
C GLY A 158 -5.27 1.83 -1.84
N ILE A 159 -4.90 0.79 -2.59
CA ILE A 159 -3.50 0.42 -2.83
C ILE A 159 -2.77 1.56 -3.57
N PHE A 160 -3.38 2.12 -4.62
CA PHE A 160 -2.78 3.24 -5.35
C PHE A 160 -2.60 4.48 -4.46
N MET A 161 -3.57 4.82 -3.62
CA MET A 161 -3.46 5.93 -2.66
C MET A 161 -2.35 5.69 -1.63
N LEU A 162 -2.19 4.45 -1.14
CA LEU A 162 -1.11 4.10 -0.21
C LEU A 162 0.26 4.28 -0.86
N ILE A 163 0.45 3.76 -2.07
CA ILE A 163 1.70 3.91 -2.83
C ILE A 163 2.01 5.39 -3.08
N ALA A 164 1.02 6.16 -3.53
CA ALA A 164 1.17 7.59 -3.78
C ALA A 164 1.54 8.35 -2.49
N TYR A 165 0.91 8.03 -1.36
CA TYR A 165 1.23 8.62 -0.06
C TYR A 165 2.66 8.31 0.37
N LEU A 166 3.09 7.04 0.29
CA LEU A 166 4.46 6.64 0.64
C LEU A 166 5.50 7.33 -0.23
N ALA A 167 5.26 7.39 -1.55
CA ALA A 167 6.15 8.06 -2.49
C ALA A 167 6.24 9.57 -2.22
N PHE A 168 5.10 10.25 -2.03
CA PHE A 168 5.06 11.68 -1.74
C PHE A 168 5.70 12.01 -0.39
N SER A 169 5.42 11.22 0.64
CA SER A 169 6.00 11.37 1.99
C SER A 169 7.52 11.19 1.97
N SER A 170 8.00 10.15 1.29
CA SER A 170 9.43 9.90 1.09
C SER A 170 10.10 11.06 0.32
N SER A 171 9.48 11.52 -0.76
CA SER A 171 9.96 12.65 -1.55
C SER A 171 10.06 13.93 -0.71
N ARG A 172 9.04 14.24 0.11
CA ARG A 172 9.04 15.42 0.96
C ARG A 172 10.11 15.37 2.05
N ARG A 173 10.32 14.21 2.66
CA ARG A 173 11.40 14.00 3.63
C ARG A 173 12.77 14.15 2.98
N ALA A 174 12.95 13.61 1.77
CA ALA A 174 14.19 13.74 1.01
C ALA A 174 14.48 15.21 0.63
N GLU A 175 13.45 15.96 0.21
CA GLU A 175 13.54 17.40 -0.06
C GLU A 175 13.99 18.17 1.18
N GLN A 176 13.34 17.93 2.33
CA GLN A 176 13.75 18.53 3.60
C GLN A 176 15.20 18.20 3.95
N ASN A 177 15.59 16.92 3.92
CA ASN A 177 16.96 16.50 4.22
C ASN A 177 17.99 17.19 3.31
N ARG A 178 17.67 17.40 2.03
CA ARG A 178 18.54 18.15 1.10
C ARG A 178 18.66 19.62 1.48
N VAL A 179 17.56 20.27 1.85
CA VAL A 179 17.58 21.66 2.34
C VAL A 179 18.41 21.79 3.60
N TRP A 180 18.26 20.87 4.56
CA TRP A 180 19.05 20.85 5.80
C TRP A 180 20.55 20.66 5.53
N VAL A 181 20.93 19.75 4.63
CA VAL A 181 22.33 19.57 4.21
C VAL A 181 22.86 20.82 3.50
N GLY A 182 22.06 21.43 2.63
CA GLY A 182 22.43 22.67 1.93
C GLY A 182 22.68 23.83 2.89
N LEU A 183 21.76 24.05 3.84
CA LEU A 183 21.87 25.09 4.87
C LEU A 183 23.13 24.87 5.72
N ALA A 184 23.37 23.65 6.18
CA ALA A 184 24.54 23.32 6.98
C ALA A 184 25.87 23.62 6.24
N LYS A 185 25.95 23.32 4.94
CA LYS A 185 27.14 23.64 4.13
C LYS A 185 27.32 25.14 3.93
N GLU A 186 26.24 25.85 3.63
CA GLU A 186 26.27 27.31 3.44
C GLU A 186 26.69 28.02 4.74
N THR A 187 26.12 27.63 5.89
CA THR A 187 26.52 28.16 7.19
C THR A 187 27.98 27.83 7.51
N ALA A 188 28.46 26.61 7.21
CA ALA A 188 29.87 26.27 7.41
C ALA A 188 30.80 27.15 6.56
N HIS A 189 30.42 27.43 5.32
CA HIS A 189 31.17 28.34 4.45
C HIS A 189 31.19 29.76 5.02
N GLN A 190 30.04 30.27 5.47
CA GLN A 190 29.91 31.60 6.08
C GLN A 190 30.70 31.72 7.40
N LEU A 191 30.79 30.66 8.20
CA LEU A 191 31.60 30.62 9.42
C LEU A 191 33.11 30.54 9.14
N GLY A 192 33.52 30.09 7.96
CA GLY A 192 34.93 29.95 7.60
C GLY A 192 35.71 31.27 7.64
N THR A 193 35.16 32.34 7.07
CA THR A 193 35.83 33.66 7.02
C THR A 193 36.11 34.27 8.41
N PRO A 194 35.14 34.39 9.34
CA PRO A 194 35.41 34.89 10.68
C PRO A 194 36.28 33.93 11.50
N LEU A 195 36.23 32.62 11.23
CA LEU A 195 37.12 31.67 11.89
C LEU A 195 38.58 31.86 11.43
N SER A 196 38.82 32.11 10.14
CA SER A 196 40.17 32.37 9.62
C SER A 196 40.81 33.62 10.25
N SER A 197 40.02 34.67 10.51
CA SER A 197 40.54 35.85 11.21
C SER A 197 40.87 35.54 12.68
N LEU A 198 40.04 34.73 13.37
CA LEU A 198 40.35 34.26 14.72
C LEU A 198 41.62 33.42 14.77
N MET A 199 41.81 32.49 13.84
CA MET A 199 43.05 31.70 13.74
C MET A 199 44.28 32.60 13.59
N ALA A 200 44.21 33.63 12.74
CA ALA A 200 45.28 34.60 12.58
C ALA A 200 45.59 35.36 13.89
N TRP A 201 44.58 35.77 14.64
CA TRP A 201 44.78 36.38 15.96
C TRP A 201 45.42 35.43 16.97
N THR A 202 45.01 34.16 16.99
CA THR A 202 45.64 33.16 17.88
C THR A 202 47.10 32.92 17.52
N GLU A 203 47.47 32.96 16.24
CA GLU A 203 48.85 32.82 15.79
C GLU A 203 49.71 34.04 16.21
N ILE A 204 49.15 35.25 16.09
CA ILE A 204 49.81 36.47 16.57
C ILE A 204 50.09 36.36 18.08
N ILE A 205 49.09 35.95 18.88
CA ILE A 205 49.22 35.80 20.33
C ILE A 205 50.31 34.77 20.69
N LYS A 206 50.36 33.63 19.99
CA LYS A 206 51.40 32.61 20.20
C LYS A 206 52.80 33.13 19.84
N SER A 207 52.90 33.99 18.84
CA SER A 207 54.17 34.52 18.34
C SER A 207 54.74 35.68 19.19
N ASP A 208 53.91 36.37 19.99
CA ASP A 208 54.35 37.49 20.83
C ASP A 208 55.14 36.96 22.06
N PRO A 209 56.45 37.28 22.18
CA PRO A 209 57.29 36.81 23.29
C PRO A 209 56.78 37.21 24.68
N ARG A 210 55.95 38.26 24.77
CA ARG A 210 55.38 38.75 26.04
C ARG A 210 54.20 37.91 26.53
N LEU A 211 53.56 37.17 25.63
CA LEU A 211 52.38 36.34 25.89
C LEU A 211 52.71 34.84 25.84
N GLN A 212 53.98 34.48 25.64
CA GLN A 212 54.42 33.09 25.67
C GLN A 212 54.16 32.47 27.04
N GLY A 213 53.40 31.37 27.05
CA GLY A 213 53.00 30.66 28.27
C GLY A 213 51.74 31.21 28.94
N ASP A 214 51.04 32.20 28.35
CA ASP A 214 49.76 32.66 28.86
C ASP A 214 48.68 31.55 28.74
N PRO A 215 48.11 31.07 29.87
CA PRO A 215 47.06 30.06 29.85
C PRO A 215 45.80 30.49 29.08
N MET A 216 45.51 31.80 28.98
CA MET A 216 44.34 32.30 28.25
C MET A 216 44.49 32.15 26.74
N GLY A 217 45.67 32.47 26.19
CA GLY A 217 45.96 32.28 24.77
C GLY A 217 45.92 30.81 24.34
N ALA A 218 46.35 29.91 25.22
CA ALA A 218 46.28 28.47 25.00
C ALA A 218 44.84 27.94 24.96
N GLU A 219 43.96 28.35 25.88
CA GLU A 219 42.55 27.95 25.85
C GLU A 219 41.78 28.59 24.67
N LEU A 220 42.06 29.85 24.31
CA LEU A 220 41.45 30.47 23.14
C LEU A 220 41.80 29.74 21.83
N THR A 221 43.08 29.36 21.68
CA THR A 221 43.53 28.54 20.54
C THR A 221 42.73 27.25 20.46
N LYS A 222 42.61 26.54 21.58
CA LYS A 222 41.91 25.26 21.66
C LYS A 222 40.42 25.37 21.31
N ASP A 223 39.75 26.47 21.67
CA ASP A 223 38.37 26.72 21.27
C ASP A 223 38.24 27.03 19.77
N VAL A 224 39.19 27.79 19.19
CA VAL A 224 39.25 28.06 17.75
C VAL A 224 39.49 26.77 16.95
N ASP A 225 40.44 25.92 17.36
CA ASP A 225 40.70 24.60 16.74
C ASP A 225 39.46 23.69 16.79
N ARG A 226 38.70 23.77 17.88
CA ARG A 226 37.44 23.03 18.03
C ARG A 226 36.37 23.56 17.09
N LEU A 227 36.23 24.88 16.95
CA LEU A 227 35.31 25.51 16.01
C LEU A 227 35.67 25.18 14.56
N GLU A 228 36.97 25.09 14.23
CA GLU A 228 37.44 24.63 12.93
C GLU A 228 37.00 23.20 12.65
N THR A 229 37.22 22.30 13.60
CA THR A 229 36.80 20.89 13.48
C THR A 229 35.29 20.78 13.27
N ILE A 230 34.49 21.55 14.02
CA ILE A 230 33.03 21.58 13.88
C ILE A 230 32.63 22.11 12.49
N THR A 231 33.21 23.23 12.08
CA THR A 231 32.91 23.87 10.79
C THR A 231 33.28 22.95 9.61
N ALA A 232 34.43 22.26 9.70
CA ALA A 232 34.85 21.26 8.72
C ALA A 232 33.90 20.06 8.65
N ARG A 233 33.38 19.58 9.80
CA ARG A 233 32.36 18.51 9.83
C ARG A 233 31.06 18.97 9.17
N PHE A 234 30.60 20.20 9.42
CA PHE A 234 29.40 20.75 8.78
C PHE A 234 29.58 20.97 7.27
N SER A 235 30.75 21.47 6.83
CA SER A 235 31.04 21.64 5.40
C SER A 235 31.05 20.30 4.64
N ASN A 236 31.38 19.20 5.33
CA ASN A 236 31.42 17.85 4.78
C ASN A 236 30.14 17.04 5.03
N ILE A 237 29.08 17.65 5.57
CA ILE A 237 27.84 16.91 5.82
C ILE A 237 27.22 16.49 4.47
N GLY A 238 26.97 15.19 4.31
CA GLY A 238 26.42 14.63 3.06
C GLY A 238 27.38 14.61 1.86
N SER A 239 28.67 14.94 2.00
CA SER A 239 29.69 14.59 0.99
C SER A 239 30.22 13.18 1.24
N LYS A 240 30.79 12.54 0.19
CA LYS A 240 31.56 11.31 0.40
C LYS A 240 32.81 11.67 1.22
N PRO A 241 33.09 11.00 2.36
CA PRO A 241 34.27 11.29 3.16
C PRO A 241 35.55 11.12 2.34
N ALA A 242 36.42 12.11 2.36
CA ALA A 242 37.76 11.98 1.80
C ALA A 242 38.58 11.07 2.72
N MET A 243 38.99 9.91 2.21
CA MET A 243 39.82 8.96 2.94
C MET A 243 41.29 9.28 2.67
N LYS A 244 42.08 9.49 3.73
CA LYS A 244 43.53 9.68 3.64
C LYS A 244 44.23 8.43 4.16
N GLU A 245 45.40 8.12 3.61
CA GLU A 245 46.24 7.09 4.19
C GLU A 245 46.85 7.58 5.48
N GLU A 246 46.38 7.02 6.59
CA GLU A 246 46.80 7.39 7.93
C GLU A 246 47.29 6.14 8.68
N ARG A 247 48.22 6.34 9.60
CA ARG A 247 48.69 5.26 10.48
C ARG A 247 47.65 4.99 11.55
N ILE A 248 47.12 3.76 11.58
CA ILE A 248 46.02 3.40 12.46
C ILE A 248 46.42 3.51 13.94
N ALA A 249 47.63 3.06 14.28
CA ALA A 249 48.15 3.13 15.64
C ALA A 249 48.09 4.57 16.20
N THR A 250 48.59 5.55 15.43
CA THR A 250 48.59 6.97 15.84
C THR A 250 47.19 7.54 16.03
N VAL A 251 46.23 7.15 15.18
CA VAL A 251 44.84 7.62 15.28
C VAL A 251 44.16 7.04 16.52
N ILE A 252 44.38 5.76 16.82
CA ILE A 252 43.84 5.10 18.01
C ILE A 252 44.48 5.65 19.28
N GLU A 253 45.80 5.86 19.31
CA GLU A 253 46.50 6.49 20.43
C GLU A 253 45.90 7.85 20.78
N GLY A 254 45.71 8.72 19.78
CA GLY A 254 45.07 10.02 19.98
C GLY A 254 43.63 9.92 20.53
N LEU A 255 42.85 8.95 20.05
CA LEU A 255 41.50 8.68 20.55
C LEU A 255 41.52 8.22 22.02
N ILE A 256 42.42 7.31 22.37
CA ILE A 256 42.56 6.79 23.74
C ILE A 256 43.04 7.89 24.69
N ASP A 257 43.99 8.73 24.28
CA ASP A 257 44.45 9.86 25.10
C ASP A 257 43.36 10.91 25.32
N TYR A 258 42.49 11.11 24.34
CA TYR A 258 41.29 11.91 24.52
C TYR A 258 40.29 11.28 25.49
N LEU A 259 40.00 9.98 25.35
CA LEU A 259 39.07 9.26 26.23
C LEU A 259 39.59 9.19 27.67
N ARG A 260 40.89 8.92 27.88
CA ARG A 260 41.53 8.87 29.20
C ARG A 260 41.30 10.15 30.02
N ARG A 261 41.20 11.31 29.37
CA ARG A 261 40.91 12.59 30.03
C ARG A 261 39.45 12.75 30.48
N ARG A 262 38.53 11.91 30.00
CA ARG A 262 37.07 12.02 30.24
C ARG A 262 36.45 10.80 30.92
N ILE A 263 37.18 9.69 31.03
CA ILE A 263 36.73 8.47 31.70
C ILE A 263 37.40 8.32 33.07
N SER A 264 36.82 7.47 33.92
CA SER A 264 37.36 7.20 35.26
C SER A 264 38.79 6.66 35.20
N ALA A 265 39.66 7.17 36.06
CA ALA A 265 41.04 6.70 36.23
C ALA A 265 41.16 5.22 36.64
N LYS A 266 40.05 4.59 37.07
CA LYS A 266 40.00 3.15 37.36
C LYS A 266 39.94 2.28 36.10
N VAL A 267 39.69 2.87 34.93
CA VAL A 267 39.61 2.15 33.66
C VAL A 267 41.01 2.14 33.03
N LYS A 268 41.61 0.95 32.92
CA LYS A 268 42.83 0.74 32.13
C LYS A 268 42.45 0.41 30.68
N ILE A 269 43.08 1.11 29.75
CA ILE A 269 42.97 0.86 28.32
C ILE A 269 44.37 0.62 27.78
N ASP A 270 44.58 -0.56 27.22
CA ASP A 270 45.82 -0.99 26.58
C ASP A 270 45.58 -1.17 25.07
N ILE A 271 46.51 -0.69 24.25
CA ILE A 271 46.49 -0.84 22.79
C ILE A 271 47.43 -1.98 22.44
N ILE A 272 46.91 -3.06 21.86
CA ILE A 272 47.68 -4.20 21.37
C ILE A 272 47.64 -4.16 19.85
N THR A 273 48.81 -4.04 19.21
CA THR A 273 48.93 -4.07 17.75
C THR A 273 50.16 -4.87 17.34
N ASP A 274 50.01 -5.66 16.27
CA ASP A 274 51.09 -6.45 15.68
C ASP A 274 51.89 -5.63 14.65
N ASP A 275 51.35 -4.49 14.19
CA ASP A 275 51.98 -3.60 13.21
C ASP A 275 51.72 -2.12 13.53
N LEU A 276 52.77 -1.41 13.93
CA LEU A 276 52.76 0.03 14.24
C LEU A 276 52.78 0.92 12.98
N LEU A 277 53.12 0.36 11.83
CA LEU A 277 53.22 1.07 10.56
C LEU A 277 52.01 0.84 9.65
N LEU A 278 51.04 0.03 10.10
CA LEU A 278 49.82 -0.25 9.37
C LEU A 278 49.10 1.04 8.96
N LYS A 279 48.98 1.25 7.65
CA LYS A 279 48.23 2.36 7.07
C LYS A 279 46.89 1.87 6.54
N ALA A 280 45.85 2.67 6.75
CA ALA A 280 44.57 2.44 6.12
C ALA A 280 43.98 3.76 5.61
N LYS A 281 43.12 3.65 4.60
CA LYS A 281 42.34 4.77 4.09
C LYS A 281 41.19 5.07 5.04
N ILE A 282 41.37 6.07 5.90
CA ILE A 282 40.37 6.49 6.89
C ILE A 282 40.14 8.00 6.83
N ASN A 283 39.00 8.45 7.37
CA ASN A 283 38.72 9.86 7.60
C ASN A 283 38.82 10.12 9.11
N THR A 284 39.93 10.71 9.54
CA THR A 284 40.23 10.93 10.97
C THR A 284 39.17 11.78 11.65
N SER A 285 38.64 12.81 10.98
CA SER A 285 37.61 13.71 11.52
C SER A 285 36.25 13.05 11.79
N LEU A 286 35.97 11.89 11.18
CA LEU A 286 34.77 11.08 11.42
C LEU A 286 35.03 9.87 12.33
N PHE A 287 36.29 9.44 12.45
CA PHE A 287 36.70 8.30 13.26
C PHE A 287 36.95 8.70 14.74
N GLY A 288 37.29 9.98 14.99
CA GLY A 288 37.46 10.58 16.33
C GLY A 288 37.13 12.07 16.36
#